data_AF-A0A1Y2JT68-F1
#
_entry.id   AF-A0A1Y2JT68-F1
#
_cell.length_a   1.000
_cell.length_b   1.000
_cell.length_c   1.000
_cell.angle_alpha   90.00
_cell.angle_beta   90.00
_cell.angle_gamma   90.00
#
_symmetry.space_group_name_H-M   'P 1'
#
loop_
_entity.id
_entity.type
_entity.pdbx_description
1 polymer ?
#
loop_
_entity_poly.entity_id
_entity_poly.type
_entity_poly.pdbx_seq_one_letter_code
_entity_poly.pdbx_strand_id
1 'polypeptide(L)'
;MGALGTPRRHPESGIFWLWKRVPDRLQKLVGKREIKISLRTRDPGIARIRYLEAALKIELSWERDATPIVGAWSTQTPPIGSLGIAAKPAVEIQPEQADVSELAASRPQLTLRSVFKSYANEAQLAPSTLKRWEPVIERLIDHLGHDQADRISRSNIVAWKKKLLEMGMSNITVRDVYLAAAKATLQFAVDQEMLLENPAAGIRVRVKDSLHERDKGFSGEEARTILAATVRPPSNKISIEMAAARRWVPWICAYNHRGCVFDSLDGFRGDRRHDRRP
;
A
#
# COMPACT_ATOMS: atom_id res chain seq x y z
N MET A 1 -31.38 -6.47 27.23
CA MET A 1 -30.34 -5.86 26.36
C MET A 1 -30.98 -5.56 25.01
N GLY A 2 -31.08 -4.29 24.62
CA GLY A 2 -31.69 -3.91 23.35
C GLY A 2 -30.80 -4.32 22.18
N ALA A 3 -31.39 -4.89 21.12
CA ALA A 3 -30.67 -5.22 19.89
C ALA A 3 -29.97 -3.97 19.33
N LEU A 4 -28.67 -4.09 19.03
CA LEU A 4 -27.93 -3.06 18.32
C LEU A 4 -28.60 -2.82 16.97
N GLY A 5 -29.27 -1.67 16.82
CA GLY A 5 -29.89 -1.27 15.56
C GLY A 5 -28.90 -1.16 14.39
N THR A 6 -29.42 -0.99 13.18
CA THR A 6 -28.61 -0.81 11.97
C THR A 6 -28.50 0.67 11.59
N PRO A 7 -27.34 1.13 11.07
CA PRO A 7 -27.19 2.50 10.56
C PRO A 7 -28.18 2.78 9.43
N ARG A 8 -28.92 3.89 9.51
CA ARG A 8 -29.90 4.29 8.47
C ARG A 8 -29.30 5.35 7.54
N ARG A 9 -29.43 5.15 6.23
CA ARG A 9 -28.96 6.12 5.22
C ARG A 9 -30.01 7.22 5.01
N HIS A 10 -29.60 8.47 5.01
CA HIS A 10 -30.48 9.60 4.72
C HIS A 10 -30.75 9.71 3.20
N PRO A 11 -32.01 9.93 2.76
CA PRO A 11 -32.39 9.92 1.34
C PRO A 11 -31.68 11.01 0.52
N GLU A 12 -31.65 12.25 1.03
CA GLU A 12 -31.07 13.39 0.28
C GLU A 12 -29.54 13.52 0.43
N SER A 13 -29.00 13.45 1.66
CA SER A 13 -27.57 13.67 1.91
C SER A 13 -26.69 12.42 1.70
N GLY A 14 -27.29 11.23 1.65
CA GLY A 14 -26.60 9.94 1.57
C GLY A 14 -25.74 9.59 2.79
N ILE A 15 -25.75 10.41 3.84
CA ILE A 15 -24.99 10.22 5.08
C ILE A 15 -25.74 9.24 5.99
N PHE A 16 -25.01 8.37 6.68
CA PHE A 16 -25.60 7.45 7.66
C PHE A 16 -25.87 8.12 9.01
N TRP A 17 -26.96 7.72 9.67
CA TRP A 17 -27.41 8.21 10.96
C TRP A 17 -27.64 7.06 11.94
N LEU A 18 -27.37 7.34 13.22
CA LEU A 18 -27.75 6.54 14.38
C LEU A 18 -29.02 7.13 14.97
N TRP A 19 -30.08 6.32 15.07
CA TRP A 19 -31.32 6.66 15.78
C TRP A 19 -31.43 5.75 16.99
N LYS A 20 -31.49 6.34 18.18
CA LYS A 20 -31.57 5.58 19.43
C LYS A 20 -32.62 6.19 20.35
N ARG A 21 -33.53 5.36 20.85
CA ARG A 21 -34.57 5.77 21.82
C ARG A 21 -33.93 6.04 23.17
N VAL A 22 -34.30 7.15 23.80
CA VAL A 22 -33.87 7.49 25.16
C VAL A 22 -34.67 6.65 26.17
N PRO A 23 -34.01 5.98 27.14
CA PRO A 23 -34.69 5.22 28.19
C PRO A 23 -35.70 6.08 28.97
N ASP A 24 -36.83 5.52 29.39
CA ASP A 24 -37.93 6.27 30.02
C ASP A 24 -37.48 7.04 31.28
N ARG A 25 -36.50 6.50 32.03
CA ARG A 25 -35.87 7.17 33.18
C ARG A 25 -35.14 8.47 32.83
N LEU A 26 -34.56 8.55 31.64
CA LEU A 26 -33.79 9.70 31.16
C LEU A 26 -34.64 10.67 30.31
N GLN A 27 -35.84 10.29 29.88
CA GLN A 27 -36.69 11.14 29.06
C GLN A 27 -37.07 12.45 29.76
N LYS A 28 -37.30 12.42 31.07
CA LYS A 28 -37.60 13.62 31.87
C LYS A 28 -36.40 14.58 31.97
N LEU A 29 -35.17 14.05 31.95
CA LEU A 29 -33.93 14.83 32.06
C LEU A 29 -33.44 15.34 30.71
N VAL A 30 -33.48 14.50 29.67
CA VAL A 30 -32.99 14.83 28.33
C VAL A 30 -34.05 15.62 27.53
N GLY A 31 -35.32 15.56 27.93
CA GLY A 31 -36.44 16.26 27.27
C GLY A 31 -36.75 15.76 25.85
N LYS A 32 -36.07 14.71 25.39
CA LYS A 32 -36.21 14.13 24.05
C LYS A 32 -36.44 12.63 24.18
N ARG A 33 -37.34 12.09 23.35
CA ARG A 33 -37.66 10.66 23.29
C ARG A 33 -36.65 9.87 22.45
N GLU A 34 -35.97 10.53 21.53
CA GLU A 34 -35.01 9.92 20.61
C GLU A 34 -33.82 10.85 20.36
N ILE A 35 -32.64 10.25 20.19
CA ILE A 35 -31.42 10.94 19.78
C ILE A 35 -31.08 10.50 18.35
N LYS A 36 -30.86 11.51 17.49
CA LYS A 36 -30.39 11.33 16.11
C LYS A 36 -28.99 11.89 15.99
N ILE A 37 -28.02 11.05 15.66
CA ILE A 37 -26.62 11.46 15.48
C ILE A 37 -26.17 11.12 14.06
N SER A 38 -25.60 12.08 13.35
CA SER A 38 -24.99 11.86 12.04
C SER A 38 -23.66 11.12 12.21
N LEU A 39 -23.45 10.03 11.48
CA LEU A 39 -22.18 9.28 11.45
C LEU A 39 -21.14 9.93 10.52
N ARG A 40 -21.51 11.03 9.84
CA ARG A 40 -20.66 11.86 8.97
C ARG A 40 -19.88 11.04 7.93
N THR A 41 -20.50 9.99 7.42
CA THR A 41 -19.91 9.06 6.46
C THR A 41 -20.97 8.59 5.47
N ARG A 42 -20.56 8.40 4.20
CA ARG A 42 -21.37 7.83 3.11
C ARG A 42 -21.05 6.34 2.82
N ASP A 43 -19.96 5.84 3.38
CA ASP A 43 -19.50 4.46 3.24
C ASP A 43 -20.18 3.52 4.27
N PRO A 44 -20.83 2.42 3.84
CA PRO A 44 -21.48 1.46 4.74
C PRO A 44 -20.53 0.79 5.74
N GLY A 45 -19.27 0.51 5.36
CA GLY A 45 -18.30 -0.17 6.25
C GLY A 45 -17.90 0.73 7.42
N ILE A 46 -17.45 1.94 7.11
CA ILE A 46 -17.11 2.97 8.12
C ILE A 46 -18.34 3.37 8.95
N ALA A 47 -19.55 3.37 8.35
CA ALA A 47 -20.78 3.65 9.08
C ALA A 47 -21.09 2.60 10.16
N ARG A 48 -20.80 1.31 9.91
CA ARG A 48 -20.97 0.24 10.91
C ARG A 48 -20.08 0.47 12.14
N ILE A 49 -18.81 0.79 11.90
CA ILE A 49 -17.82 1.02 12.96
C ILE A 49 -18.21 2.26 13.78
N ARG A 50 -18.45 3.39 13.11
CA ARG A 50 -18.87 4.65 13.77
C ARG A 50 -20.19 4.52 14.52
N TYR A 51 -21.11 3.67 14.04
CA TYR A 51 -22.36 3.37 14.73
C TYR A 51 -22.09 2.69 16.07
N LEU A 52 -21.22 1.68 16.10
CA LEU A 52 -20.89 0.95 17.33
C LEU A 52 -20.24 1.87 18.37
N GLU A 53 -19.27 2.68 17.94
CA GLU A 53 -18.62 3.66 18.81
C GLU A 53 -19.60 4.69 19.38
N ALA A 54 -20.47 5.26 18.52
CA ALA A 54 -21.45 6.24 18.95
C ALA A 54 -22.52 5.61 19.87
N ALA A 55 -22.96 4.39 19.59
CA ALA A 55 -23.92 3.68 20.41
C ALA A 55 -23.36 3.35 21.81
N LEU A 56 -22.09 2.93 21.90
CA LEU A 56 -21.39 2.67 23.15
C LEU A 56 -21.18 3.95 23.96
N LYS A 57 -20.73 5.04 23.33
CA LYS A 57 -20.60 6.35 24.00
C LYS A 57 -21.93 6.81 24.61
N ILE A 58 -23.03 6.57 23.92
CA ILE A 58 -24.37 6.90 24.43
C ILE A 58 -24.75 6.01 25.62
N GLU A 59 -24.55 4.69 25.55
CA GLU A 59 -24.81 3.81 26.71
C GLU A 59 -23.96 4.23 27.92
N LEU A 60 -22.66 4.45 27.71
CA LEU A 60 -21.75 4.89 28.76
C LEU A 60 -22.18 6.24 29.35
N SER A 61 -22.64 7.18 28.51
CA SER A 61 -23.19 8.46 29.02
C SER A 61 -24.47 8.25 29.83
N TRP A 62 -25.33 7.31 29.45
CA TRP A 62 -26.56 7.00 30.18
C TRP A 62 -26.34 6.19 31.46
N GLU A 63 -25.22 5.48 31.58
CA GLU A 63 -24.77 4.82 32.80
C GLU A 63 -24.08 5.79 33.75
N ARG A 64 -23.24 6.68 33.23
CA ARG A 64 -22.51 7.69 34.00
C ARG A 64 -23.42 8.80 34.52
N ASP A 65 -24.37 9.24 33.71
CA ASP A 65 -25.30 10.34 34.00
C ASP A 65 -26.67 9.83 34.50
N ALA A 66 -26.66 8.90 35.47
CA ALA A 66 -27.79 8.74 36.40
C ALA A 66 -28.03 10.00 37.28
N THR A 67 -27.27 11.07 37.03
CA THR A 67 -27.53 12.45 37.46
C THR A 67 -27.34 13.39 36.26
N PRO A 68 -28.17 14.44 36.11
CA PRO A 68 -28.16 15.26 34.90
C PRO A 68 -26.96 16.21 34.93
N ILE A 69 -26.14 16.18 33.87
CA ILE A 69 -25.33 17.34 33.50
C ILE A 69 -25.98 17.98 32.28
N VAL A 70 -26.79 18.99 32.53
CA VAL A 70 -27.14 20.01 31.53
C VAL A 70 -26.31 21.25 31.87
N GLY A 71 -25.29 21.51 31.04
CA GLY A 71 -24.68 22.83 30.86
C GLY A 71 -23.86 23.38 32.02
N ALA A 72 -22.56 23.09 32.05
CA ALA A 72 -21.55 24.01 32.58
C ALA A 72 -20.15 23.55 32.15
N TRP A 73 -19.57 24.20 31.14
CA TRP A 73 -18.11 24.33 31.11
C TRP A 73 -17.79 25.39 32.18
N SER A 74 -17.42 24.95 33.37
CA SER A 74 -16.99 25.83 34.46
C SER A 74 -15.94 25.09 35.28
N THR A 75 -14.74 25.66 35.30
CA THR A 75 -13.63 25.30 36.18
C THR A 75 -13.99 25.67 37.62
N GLN A 76 -14.27 24.67 38.46
CA GLN A 76 -14.09 24.74 39.91
C GLN A 76 -14.21 23.34 40.53
N THR A 77 -13.10 22.85 41.06
CA THR A 77 -13.03 21.66 41.90
C THR A 77 -13.40 22.04 43.33
N PRO A 78 -14.40 21.41 43.98
CA PRO A 78 -14.64 21.62 45.41
C PRO A 78 -13.60 20.86 46.26
N PRO A 79 -13.23 21.36 47.45
CA PRO A 79 -12.29 20.69 48.33
C PRO A 79 -13.01 19.56 49.07
N ILE A 80 -12.53 18.32 48.90
CA ILE A 80 -12.97 17.20 49.72
C ILE A 80 -12.05 17.13 50.94
N GLY A 81 -12.58 17.59 52.07
CA GLY A 81 -12.04 17.33 53.40
C GLY A 81 -12.27 15.87 53.80
N SER A 82 -11.20 15.28 54.35
CA SER A 82 -11.04 14.05 55.12
C SER A 82 -12.24 13.10 55.27
N LEU A 83 -12.18 11.98 54.56
CA LEU A 83 -12.71 10.70 55.05
C LEU A 83 -11.54 9.73 55.12
N GLY A 84 -11.18 9.38 56.36
CA GLY A 84 -10.11 8.45 56.68
C GLY A 84 -10.42 7.07 56.14
N ILE A 85 -9.75 6.71 55.06
CA ILE A 85 -9.52 5.32 54.67
C ILE A 85 -8.07 5.04 55.07
N ALA A 86 -7.89 4.10 55.99
CA ALA A 86 -6.59 3.64 56.44
C ALA A 86 -5.74 3.24 55.22
N ALA A 87 -4.80 4.11 54.87
CA ALA A 87 -3.81 3.85 53.85
C ALA A 87 -2.93 2.70 54.34
N LYS A 88 -3.02 1.56 53.64
CA LYS A 88 -1.91 0.60 53.58
C LYS A 88 -0.64 1.37 53.24
N PRO A 89 0.52 1.02 53.83
CA PRO A 89 1.70 1.86 53.72
C PRO A 89 2.03 2.10 52.25
N ALA A 90 2.26 3.38 51.95
CA ALA A 90 2.70 3.86 50.67
C ALA A 90 4.00 3.13 50.32
N VAL A 91 3.93 2.25 49.33
CA VAL A 91 5.11 1.85 48.58
C VAL A 91 5.49 3.10 47.79
N GLU A 92 6.52 3.78 48.27
CA GLU A 92 7.17 4.87 47.59
C GLU A 92 7.83 4.30 46.33
N ILE A 93 7.11 4.39 45.21
CA ILE A 93 7.66 4.04 43.90
C ILE A 93 8.62 5.17 43.53
N GLN A 94 9.86 5.01 43.95
CA GLN A 94 11.00 5.68 43.36
C GLN A 94 10.96 5.39 41.84
N PRO A 95 11.26 6.36 40.97
CA PRO A 95 11.44 6.07 39.55
C PRO A 95 12.75 5.31 39.40
N GLU A 96 12.68 4.00 39.64
CA GLU A 96 13.72 3.07 39.27
C GLU A 96 13.83 3.17 37.76
N GLN A 97 14.90 3.80 37.31
CA GLN A 97 15.32 3.85 35.92
C GLN A 97 15.72 2.43 35.52
N ALA A 98 14.72 1.56 35.39
CA ALA A 98 14.85 0.30 34.72
C ALA A 98 15.10 0.64 33.25
N ASP A 99 16.27 0.23 32.81
CA ASP A 99 16.79 0.23 31.46
C ASP A 99 15.69 0.01 30.40
N VAL A 100 15.13 1.11 29.88
CA VAL A 100 14.18 1.10 28.75
C VAL A 100 14.88 0.80 27.42
N SER A 101 16.20 0.58 27.42
CA SER A 101 16.98 0.29 26.21
C SER A 101 16.95 -1.18 25.84
N GLU A 102 16.88 -2.11 26.81
CA GLU A 102 16.90 -3.56 26.53
C GLU A 102 15.52 -4.16 26.19
N LEU A 103 14.42 -3.68 26.78
CA LEU A 103 13.08 -4.24 26.47
C LEU A 103 12.50 -3.75 25.13
N ALA A 104 13.06 -2.67 24.56
CA ALA A 104 12.71 -2.18 23.23
C ALA A 104 13.32 -3.02 22.08
N ALA A 105 14.30 -3.89 22.39
CA ALA A 105 15.04 -4.66 21.39
C ALA A 105 14.29 -5.91 20.88
N SER A 106 13.16 -6.30 21.50
CA SER A 106 12.44 -7.56 21.20
C SER A 106 10.99 -7.39 20.72
N ARG A 107 10.52 -6.17 20.41
CA ARG A 107 9.32 -6.06 19.58
C ARG A 107 9.67 -6.57 18.19
N PRO A 108 8.84 -7.41 17.54
CA PRO A 108 9.05 -7.78 16.15
C PRO A 108 9.01 -6.49 15.33
N GLN A 109 10.20 -5.98 15.02
CA GLN A 109 10.37 -4.75 14.27
C GLN A 109 9.79 -5.00 12.88
N LEU A 110 8.76 -4.24 12.52
CA LEU A 110 8.10 -4.32 11.22
C LEU A 110 9.06 -3.77 10.15
N THR A 111 10.00 -4.62 9.72
CA THR A 111 11.01 -4.25 8.73
C THR A 111 10.42 -4.21 7.32
N LEU A 112 10.79 -3.20 6.53
CA LEU A 112 10.31 -3.05 5.15
C LEU A 112 10.76 -4.23 4.28
N ARG A 113 11.96 -4.76 4.52
CA ARG A 113 12.47 -5.97 3.86
C ARG A 113 11.60 -7.20 4.12
N SER A 114 11.17 -7.42 5.36
CA SER A 114 10.34 -8.58 5.70
C SER A 114 8.95 -8.45 5.09
N VAL A 115 8.33 -7.26 5.16
CA VAL A 115 7.05 -6.97 4.52
C VAL A 115 7.13 -7.21 3.01
N PHE A 116 8.19 -6.74 2.35
CA PHE A 116 8.37 -6.96 0.91
C PHE A 116 8.52 -8.45 0.57
N LYS A 117 9.25 -9.23 1.37
CA LYS A 117 9.36 -10.68 1.16
C LYS A 117 8.03 -11.41 1.34
N SER A 118 7.25 -11.06 2.36
CA SER A 118 5.91 -11.61 2.57
C SER A 118 4.99 -11.27 1.40
N TYR A 119 5.00 -10.02 0.94
CA TYR A 119 4.27 -9.58 -0.25
C TYR A 119 4.70 -10.35 -1.51
N ALA A 120 6.01 -10.51 -1.72
CA ALA A 120 6.56 -11.22 -2.87
C ALA A 120 6.07 -12.66 -2.98
N ASN A 121 5.98 -13.34 -1.82
CA ASN A 121 5.52 -14.72 -1.74
C ASN A 121 4.00 -14.82 -1.97
N GLU A 122 3.21 -13.93 -1.38
CA GLU A 122 1.74 -13.97 -1.51
C GLU A 122 1.28 -13.58 -2.92
N ALA A 123 1.84 -12.50 -3.46
CA ALA A 123 1.50 -12.02 -4.80
C ALA A 123 2.18 -12.81 -5.93
N GLN A 124 3.02 -13.80 -5.60
CA GLN A 124 3.75 -14.66 -6.55
C GLN A 124 4.42 -13.85 -7.68
N LEU A 125 5.18 -12.82 -7.30
CA LEU A 125 5.79 -11.94 -8.30
C LEU A 125 6.76 -12.69 -9.20
N ALA A 126 6.74 -12.36 -10.49
CA ALA A 126 7.70 -12.88 -11.44
C ALA A 126 9.15 -12.59 -10.99
N PRO A 127 10.10 -13.50 -11.24
CA PRO A 127 11.49 -13.33 -10.78
C PRO A 127 12.17 -12.09 -11.38
N SER A 128 11.76 -11.65 -12.56
CA SER A 128 12.20 -10.40 -13.19
C SER A 128 11.75 -9.16 -12.40
N THR A 129 10.55 -9.20 -11.81
CA THR A 129 10.02 -8.10 -11.00
C THR A 129 10.73 -8.02 -9.66
N LEU A 130 11.02 -9.16 -9.02
CA LEU A 130 11.78 -9.21 -7.77
C LEU A 130 13.16 -8.56 -7.93
N LYS A 131 13.91 -8.96 -8.96
CA LYS A 131 15.22 -8.36 -9.29
C LYS A 131 15.16 -6.86 -9.52
N ARG A 132 14.02 -6.35 -10.03
CA ARG A 132 13.82 -4.92 -10.28
C ARG A 132 13.43 -4.15 -9.01
N TRP A 133 12.61 -4.75 -8.14
CA TRP A 133 12.03 -4.08 -6.97
C TRP A 133 12.90 -4.17 -5.72
N GLU A 134 13.65 -5.25 -5.53
CA GLU A 134 14.58 -5.40 -4.41
C GLU A 134 15.57 -4.21 -4.27
N PRO A 135 16.32 -3.81 -5.32
CA PRO A 135 17.24 -2.67 -5.22
C PRO A 135 16.52 -1.30 -5.14
N VAL A 136 15.20 -1.26 -5.35
CA VAL A 136 14.39 -0.05 -5.14
C VAL A 136 14.07 0.11 -3.66
N ILE A 137 13.66 -0.99 -3.01
CA ILE A 137 13.41 -1.03 -1.56
C ILE A 137 14.68 -0.71 -0.79
N GLU A 138 15.83 -1.28 -1.20
CA GLU A 138 17.13 -0.95 -0.58
C GLU A 138 17.47 0.55 -0.68
N ARG A 139 17.29 1.16 -1.85
CA ARG A 139 17.50 2.61 -2.02
C ARG A 139 16.55 3.46 -1.18
N LEU A 140 15.36 2.96 -0.87
CA LEU A 140 14.44 3.64 0.03
C LEU A 140 14.93 3.54 1.47
N ILE A 141 15.40 2.36 1.90
CA ILE A 141 16.00 2.14 3.22
C ILE A 141 17.24 3.03 3.40
N ASP A 142 18.13 3.10 2.39
CA ASP A 142 19.30 3.97 2.40
C ASP A 142 18.94 5.46 2.55
N HIS A 143 17.81 5.88 1.98
CA HIS A 143 17.34 7.26 2.11
C HIS A 143 16.75 7.55 3.50
N LEU A 144 16.03 6.58 4.07
CA LEU A 144 15.41 6.69 5.39
C LEU A 144 16.44 6.55 6.53
N GLY A 145 17.53 5.81 6.29
CA GLY A 145 18.51 5.43 7.32
C GLY A 145 17.99 4.40 8.32
N HIS A 146 16.78 3.87 8.11
CA HIS A 146 16.15 2.86 8.96
C HIS A 146 15.25 1.92 8.13
N ASP A 147 15.09 0.68 8.60
CA ASP A 147 14.24 -0.34 7.94
C ASP A 147 12.81 -0.40 8.51
N GLN A 148 12.47 0.44 9.49
CA GLN A 148 11.16 0.37 10.16
C GLN A 148 10.04 0.96 9.29
N ALA A 149 9.03 0.14 8.97
CA ALA A 149 7.86 0.55 8.20
C ALA A 149 6.95 1.52 8.98
N ASP A 150 6.81 1.33 10.29
CA ASP A 150 5.95 2.15 11.17
C ASP A 150 6.40 3.60 11.29
N ARG A 151 7.70 3.85 11.09
CA ARG A 151 8.30 5.20 11.18
C ARG A 151 8.22 5.98 9.87
N ILE A 152 7.73 5.36 8.80
CA ILE A 152 7.68 6.01 7.49
C ILE A 152 6.53 7.01 7.47
N SER A 153 6.89 8.29 7.41
CA SER A 153 5.91 9.36 7.21
C SER A 153 5.71 9.68 5.73
N ARG A 154 4.59 10.31 5.38
CA ARG A 154 4.37 10.85 4.02
C ARG A 154 5.46 11.84 3.62
N SER A 155 5.98 12.63 4.57
CA SER A 155 7.04 13.61 4.30
C SER A 155 8.34 12.94 3.85
N ASN A 156 8.68 11.78 4.40
CA ASN A 156 9.85 11.00 4.01
C ASN A 156 9.75 10.52 2.55
N ILE A 157 8.58 10.02 2.13
CA ILE A 157 8.39 9.58 0.74
C ILE A 157 8.42 10.75 -0.25
N VAL A 158 7.91 11.92 0.14
CA VAL A 158 8.01 13.14 -0.68
C VAL A 158 9.46 13.62 -0.77
N ALA A 159 10.21 13.59 0.32
CA ALA A 159 11.64 13.91 0.33
C ALA A 159 12.44 12.93 -0.55
N TRP A 160 12.12 11.63 -0.48
CA TRP A 160 12.72 10.61 -1.32
C TRP A 160 12.45 10.87 -2.81
N LYS A 161 11.19 11.16 -3.15
CA LYS A 161 10.81 11.56 -4.51
C LYS A 161 11.60 12.77 -4.98
N LYS A 162 11.75 13.80 -4.14
CA LYS A 162 12.52 15.01 -4.48
C LYS A 162 13.99 14.67 -4.76
N LYS A 163 14.63 13.88 -3.89
CA LYS A 163 16.00 13.40 -4.08
C LYS A 163 16.16 12.61 -5.38
N LEU A 164 15.22 11.74 -5.73
CA LEU A 164 15.24 10.99 -7.00
C LEU A 164 15.20 11.92 -8.22
N LEU A 165 14.40 12.99 -8.16
CA LEU A 165 14.34 13.98 -9.24
C LEU A 165 15.60 14.84 -9.33
N GLU A 166 16.21 15.19 -8.20
CA GLU A 166 17.49 15.91 -8.14
C GLU A 166 18.65 15.09 -8.73
N MET A 167 18.62 13.76 -8.56
CA MET A 167 19.56 12.84 -9.19
C MET A 167 19.34 12.66 -10.71
N GLY A 168 18.43 13.43 -11.32
CA GLY A 168 18.21 13.43 -12.78
C GLY A 168 17.47 12.19 -13.30
N MET A 169 16.78 11.44 -12.44
CA MET A 169 16.04 10.25 -12.86
C MET A 169 14.80 10.62 -13.67
N SER A 170 14.46 9.79 -14.68
CA SER A 170 13.24 9.96 -15.46
C SER A 170 11.98 9.87 -14.60
N ASN A 171 11.06 10.82 -14.80
CA ASN A 171 9.76 10.86 -14.11
C ASN A 171 8.97 9.57 -14.25
N ILE A 172 9.06 8.90 -15.41
CA ILE A 172 8.41 7.61 -15.68
C ILE A 172 8.97 6.55 -14.74
N THR A 173 10.30 6.45 -14.66
CA THR A 173 10.97 5.47 -13.79
C THR A 173 10.60 5.70 -12.33
N VAL A 174 10.61 6.95 -11.86
CA VAL A 174 10.24 7.28 -10.47
C VAL A 174 8.79 6.89 -10.19
N ARG A 175 7.86 7.13 -11.12
CA ARG A 175 6.44 6.81 -10.97
C ARG A 175 6.18 5.30 -11.00
N ASP A 176 6.62 4.63 -12.05
CA ASP A 176 6.18 3.26 -12.40
C ASP A 176 7.01 2.18 -11.73
N VAL A 177 8.21 2.52 -11.24
CA VAL A 177 9.09 1.55 -10.58
C VAL A 177 9.23 1.88 -9.11
N TYR A 178 9.76 3.07 -8.80
CA TYR A 178 10.14 3.43 -7.43
C TYR A 178 8.93 3.59 -6.52
N LEU A 179 8.04 4.52 -6.89
CA LEU A 179 6.83 4.76 -6.12
C LEU A 179 5.85 3.59 -6.20
N ALA A 180 5.79 2.89 -7.35
CA ALA A 180 4.93 1.72 -7.50
C ALA A 180 5.32 0.60 -6.52
N ALA A 181 6.62 0.25 -6.44
CA ALA A 181 7.11 -0.76 -5.53
C ALA A 181 6.85 -0.37 -4.06
N ALA A 182 7.27 0.83 -3.66
CA ALA A 182 7.09 1.31 -2.29
C ALA A 182 5.60 1.36 -1.89
N LYS A 183 4.73 1.86 -2.78
CA LYS A 183 3.29 1.94 -2.53
C LYS A 183 2.66 0.56 -2.41
N ALA A 184 3.05 -0.40 -3.25
CA ALA A 184 2.53 -1.76 -3.21
C ALA A 184 2.94 -2.46 -1.90
N THR A 185 4.21 -2.36 -1.49
CA THR A 185 4.70 -2.94 -0.23
C THR A 185 4.00 -2.33 0.99
N LEU A 186 3.84 -1.00 1.03
CA LEU A 186 3.15 -0.33 2.14
C LEU A 186 1.64 -0.58 2.13
N GLN A 187 1.03 -0.72 0.95
CA GLN A 187 -0.38 -1.08 0.86
C GLN A 187 -0.61 -2.50 1.37
N PHE A 188 0.25 -3.45 1.00
CA PHE A 188 0.19 -4.81 1.51
C PHE A 188 0.29 -4.85 3.04
N ALA A 189 1.18 -4.05 3.64
CA ALA A 189 1.25 -3.94 5.09
C ALA A 189 -0.06 -3.41 5.71
N VAL A 190 -0.77 -2.51 5.03
CA VAL A 190 -2.10 -2.05 5.49
C VAL A 190 -3.16 -3.15 5.30
N ASP A 191 -3.13 -3.86 4.18
CA ASP A 191 -4.07 -4.94 3.87
C ASP A 191 -3.93 -6.12 4.85
N GLN A 192 -2.71 -6.37 5.35
CA GLN A 192 -2.39 -7.34 6.40
C GLN A 192 -2.56 -6.79 7.83
N GLU A 193 -3.15 -5.59 7.99
CA GLU A 193 -3.36 -4.89 9.26
C GLU A 193 -2.06 -4.65 10.08
N MET A 194 -0.90 -4.72 9.42
CA MET A 194 0.41 -4.42 10.01
C MET A 194 0.61 -2.90 10.17
N LEU A 195 0.02 -2.11 9.27
CA LEU A 195 0.01 -0.64 9.31
C LEU A 195 -1.42 -0.11 9.31
N LEU A 196 -1.66 1.00 10.03
CA LEU A 196 -2.97 1.65 10.08
C LEU A 196 -3.28 2.42 8.79
N GLU A 197 -2.28 3.12 8.24
CA GLU A 197 -2.44 3.96 7.06
C GLU A 197 -1.23 3.85 6.14
N ASN A 198 -1.45 3.98 4.83
CA ASN A 198 -0.38 3.96 3.84
C ASN A 198 0.20 5.39 3.64
N PRO A 199 1.45 5.66 4.06
CA PRO A 199 2.04 7.00 3.93
C PRO A 199 2.33 7.38 2.47
N ALA A 200 2.48 6.39 1.59
CA ALA A 200 2.69 6.59 0.15
C ALA A 200 1.37 6.76 -0.64
N ALA A 201 0.21 6.58 0.00
CA ALA A 201 -1.07 6.78 -0.66
C ALA A 201 -1.23 8.24 -1.11
N GLY A 202 -1.67 8.43 -2.36
CA GLY A 202 -1.94 9.76 -2.94
C GLY A 202 -0.73 10.51 -3.50
N ILE A 203 0.51 10.03 -3.30
CA ILE A 203 1.70 10.67 -3.87
C ILE A 203 1.76 10.35 -5.37
N ARG A 204 1.72 11.39 -6.20
CA ARG A 204 1.76 11.26 -7.66
C ARG A 204 2.95 12.03 -8.24
N VAL A 205 3.56 11.44 -9.26
CA VAL A 205 4.55 12.10 -10.14
C VAL A 205 3.83 12.40 -11.44
N ARG A 206 3.84 13.67 -11.86
CA ARG A 206 3.32 14.07 -13.16
C ARG A 206 4.36 13.70 -14.21
N VAL A 207 3.95 12.85 -15.13
CA VAL A 207 4.75 12.46 -16.29
C VAL A 207 4.12 13.16 -17.48
N LYS A 208 4.94 13.88 -18.26
CA LYS A 208 4.53 14.33 -19.59
C LYS A 208 4.65 13.13 -20.52
N ASP A 209 3.61 12.84 -21.29
CA ASP A 209 3.68 11.80 -22.31
C ASP A 209 4.78 12.18 -23.31
N SER A 210 5.73 11.27 -23.50
CA SER A 210 6.75 11.42 -24.54
C SER A 210 6.08 11.25 -25.90
N LEU A 211 6.34 12.16 -26.83
CA LEU A 211 5.89 12.01 -28.21
C LEU A 211 6.52 10.73 -28.77
N HIS A 212 5.68 9.81 -29.25
CA HIS A 212 6.16 8.63 -29.97
C HIS A 212 6.64 9.11 -31.35
N GLU A 213 7.96 9.13 -31.56
CA GLU A 213 8.55 9.64 -32.81
C GLU A 213 8.29 8.73 -34.01
N ARG A 214 8.01 7.45 -33.77
CA ARG A 214 7.71 6.46 -34.80
C ARG A 214 6.76 5.39 -34.27
N ASP A 215 5.99 4.79 -35.16
CA ASP A 215 5.19 3.60 -34.83
C ASP A 215 6.09 2.42 -34.48
N LYS A 216 5.56 1.49 -33.67
CA LYS A 216 6.30 0.29 -33.22
C LYS A 216 6.62 -0.69 -34.37
N GLY A 217 5.93 -0.57 -35.50
CA GLY A 217 6.09 -1.44 -36.66
C GLY A 217 7.04 -0.87 -37.71
N PHE A 218 7.58 -1.75 -38.56
CA PHE A 218 8.29 -1.35 -39.77
C PHE A 218 7.29 -1.02 -40.88
N SER A 219 7.57 0.02 -41.66
CA SER A 219 6.88 0.25 -42.92
C SER A 219 7.13 -0.91 -43.90
N GLY A 220 6.23 -1.15 -44.85
CA GLY A 220 6.40 -2.18 -45.87
C GLY A 220 7.69 -2.02 -46.68
N GLU A 221 8.15 -0.78 -46.89
CA GLU A 221 9.40 -0.47 -47.59
C GLU A 221 10.64 -0.77 -46.73
N GLU A 222 10.59 -0.44 -45.43
CA GLU A 222 11.64 -0.78 -44.46
C GLU A 222 11.76 -2.30 -44.31
N ALA A 223 10.62 -3.00 -44.20
CA ALA A 223 10.57 -4.45 -44.12
C ALA A 223 11.17 -5.11 -45.37
N ARG A 224 10.84 -4.62 -46.57
CA ARG A 224 11.46 -5.08 -47.83
C ARG A 224 12.97 -4.84 -47.82
N THR A 225 13.41 -3.68 -47.35
CA THR A 225 14.84 -3.33 -47.28
C THR A 225 15.59 -4.28 -46.34
N ILE A 226 15.01 -4.56 -45.17
CA ILE A 226 15.57 -5.51 -44.20
C ILE A 226 15.61 -6.92 -44.79
N LEU A 227 14.52 -7.41 -45.37
CA LEU A 227 14.44 -8.76 -45.96
C LEU A 227 15.34 -8.93 -47.19
N ALA A 228 15.53 -7.89 -47.99
CA ALA A 228 16.49 -7.92 -49.10
C ALA A 228 17.94 -7.99 -48.59
N ALA A 229 18.24 -7.34 -47.46
CA ALA A 229 19.57 -7.37 -46.87
C ALA A 229 19.95 -8.76 -46.30
N THR A 230 18.97 -9.57 -45.89
CA THR A 230 19.23 -10.91 -45.30
C THR A 230 19.65 -11.96 -46.33
N VAL A 231 19.37 -11.74 -47.62
CA VAL A 231 19.74 -12.65 -48.72
C VAL A 231 21.17 -12.41 -49.22
N ARG A 232 21.78 -11.27 -48.87
CA ARG A 232 23.16 -10.94 -49.28
C ARG A 232 24.17 -11.91 -48.66
N PRO A 233 25.28 -12.22 -49.35
CA PRO A 233 26.30 -13.12 -48.83
C PRO A 233 26.86 -12.59 -47.49
N PRO A 234 26.86 -13.42 -46.43
CA PRO A 234 27.38 -13.02 -45.12
C PRO A 234 28.90 -12.85 -45.17
N SER A 235 29.43 -12.09 -44.22
CA SER A 235 30.88 -11.98 -44.04
C SER A 235 31.49 -13.34 -43.64
N ASN A 236 32.70 -13.64 -44.13
CA ASN A 236 33.45 -14.86 -43.80
C ASN A 236 33.82 -14.99 -42.31
N LYS A 237 33.55 -13.95 -41.50
CA LYS A 237 33.78 -13.94 -40.04
C LYS A 237 32.63 -14.55 -39.23
N ILE A 238 31.57 -15.02 -39.87
CA ILE A 238 30.34 -15.50 -39.21
C ILE A 238 30.23 -17.02 -39.36
N SER A 239 29.88 -17.70 -38.27
CA SER A 239 29.53 -19.13 -38.27
C SER A 239 28.42 -19.43 -39.29
N ILE A 240 28.46 -20.60 -39.91
CA ILE A 240 27.45 -21.07 -40.87
C ILE A 240 26.04 -21.06 -40.23
N GLU A 241 25.94 -21.41 -38.95
CA GLU A 241 24.67 -21.41 -38.21
C GLU A 241 24.12 -19.98 -38.03
N MET A 242 24.98 -19.03 -37.65
CA MET A 242 24.61 -17.63 -37.47
C MET A 242 24.28 -16.96 -38.81
N ALA A 243 24.96 -17.34 -39.89
CA ALA A 243 24.65 -16.92 -41.24
C ALA A 243 23.27 -17.42 -41.69
N ALA A 244 22.95 -18.69 -41.45
CA ALA A 244 21.64 -19.25 -41.72
C ALA A 244 20.54 -18.58 -40.87
N ALA A 245 20.80 -18.33 -39.58
CA ALA A 245 19.86 -17.64 -38.69
C ALA A 245 19.56 -16.21 -39.18
N ARG A 246 20.58 -15.42 -39.53
CA ARG A 246 20.39 -14.06 -40.08
C ARG A 246 19.60 -14.06 -41.38
N ARG A 247 19.73 -15.11 -42.19
CA ARG A 247 18.96 -15.29 -43.42
C ARG A 247 17.49 -15.57 -43.11
N TRP A 248 17.19 -16.55 -42.26
CA TRP A 248 15.83 -17.09 -42.13
C TRP A 248 14.98 -16.44 -41.03
N VAL A 249 15.57 -16.00 -39.91
CA VAL A 249 14.82 -15.46 -38.76
C VAL A 249 13.94 -14.26 -39.17
N PRO A 250 14.42 -13.25 -39.92
CA PRO A 250 13.58 -12.12 -40.31
C PRO A 250 12.41 -12.51 -41.21
N TRP A 251 12.58 -13.51 -42.09
CA TRP A 251 11.49 -14.02 -42.94
C TRP A 251 10.42 -14.73 -42.12
N ILE A 252 10.82 -15.55 -41.14
CA ILE A 252 9.91 -16.25 -40.23
C ILE A 252 9.14 -15.22 -39.38
N CYS A 253 9.80 -14.17 -38.90
CA CYS A 253 9.15 -13.10 -38.15
C CYS A 253 8.19 -12.26 -38.99
N ALA A 254 8.48 -12.04 -40.28
CA ALA A 254 7.59 -11.32 -41.19
C ALA A 254 6.33 -12.14 -41.55
N TYR A 255 6.46 -13.46 -41.67
CA TYR A 255 5.35 -14.36 -42.02
C TYR A 255 4.42 -14.64 -40.84
N ASN A 256 4.97 -14.72 -39.62
CA ASN A 256 4.18 -14.91 -38.40
C ASN A 256 3.64 -13.56 -37.90
N HIS A 257 2.38 -13.27 -38.23
CA HIS A 257 1.62 -12.07 -37.82
C HIS A 257 1.60 -11.77 -36.30
N ARG A 258 1.99 -12.72 -35.44
CA ARG A 258 2.33 -12.46 -34.04
C ARG A 258 3.82 -12.16 -33.97
N GLY A 259 4.19 -10.88 -34.03
CA GLY A 259 5.59 -10.44 -33.93
C GLY A 259 6.37 -11.26 -32.90
N CYS A 260 7.37 -12.01 -33.39
CA CYS A 260 8.13 -12.93 -32.55
C CYS A 260 8.90 -12.14 -31.49
N VAL A 261 8.66 -12.44 -30.22
CA VAL A 261 9.55 -12.00 -29.13
C VAL A 261 10.80 -12.86 -29.23
N PHE A 262 11.96 -12.22 -29.42
CA PHE A 262 13.23 -12.91 -29.64
C PHE A 262 13.57 -13.93 -28.52
N ASP A 263 13.14 -13.67 -27.28
CA ASP A 263 13.25 -14.62 -26.15
C ASP A 263 12.60 -16.00 -26.41
N SER A 264 11.57 -16.07 -27.25
CA SER A 264 10.94 -17.36 -27.58
C SER A 264 11.75 -18.21 -28.58
N LEU A 265 12.74 -17.62 -29.28
CA LEU A 265 13.54 -18.35 -30.27
C LEU A 265 14.69 -19.15 -29.63
N ASP A 266 15.11 -18.82 -28.40
CA ASP A 266 16.14 -19.57 -27.66
C ASP A 266 15.69 -20.99 -27.25
N GLY A 267 14.39 -21.27 -27.33
CA GLY A 267 13.81 -22.60 -27.12
C GLY A 267 13.94 -23.55 -28.30
N PHE A 268 14.29 -23.07 -29.50
CA PHE A 268 14.52 -23.90 -30.69
C PHE A 268 15.95 -24.47 -30.71
N ARG A 269 16.38 -25.12 -29.62
CA ARG A 269 17.61 -25.94 -29.66
C ARG A 269 17.32 -27.19 -30.47
N GLY A 270 17.88 -27.26 -31.67
CA GLY A 270 17.81 -28.42 -32.54
C GLY A 270 18.21 -29.68 -31.78
N ASP A 271 17.31 -30.66 -31.77
CA ASP A 271 17.54 -32.03 -31.31
C ASP A 271 18.75 -32.58 -32.08
N ARG A 272 19.93 -32.55 -31.47
CA ARG A 272 21.14 -33.20 -31.98
C ARG A 272 20.94 -34.70 -31.85
N ARG A 273 20.17 -35.29 -32.75
CA ARG A 273 20.21 -36.72 -33.00
C ARG A 273 21.61 -37.03 -33.54
N HIS A 274 22.43 -37.64 -32.68
CA HIS A 274 23.65 -38.28 -33.12
C HIS A 274 23.29 -39.35 -34.15
N ASP A 275 23.62 -39.05 -35.41
CA ASP A 275 23.60 -39.97 -36.53
C ASP A 275 24.66 -41.05 -36.25
N ARG A 276 24.27 -42.14 -35.58
CA ARG A 276 25.02 -43.39 -35.62
C ARG A 276 24.65 -44.07 -36.93
N ARG A 277 25.55 -44.02 -37.89
CA ARG A 277 25.54 -44.86 -39.09
C ARG A 277 26.78 -45.74 -39.10
N PRO A 278 26.69 -46.85 -39.84
CA PRO A 278 26.34 -48.19 -39.38
C PRO A 278 27.52 -48.97 -38.78
#